data_AF-A0A8H7CWM6-F1
#
_entry.id   AF-A0A8H7CWM6-F1
#
_cell.length_a   1.000
_cell.length_b   1.000
_cell.length_c   1.000
_cell.angle_alpha   90.00
_cell.angle_beta   90.00
_cell.angle_gamma   90.00
#
_symmetry.space_group_name_H-M   'P 1'
#
loop_
_entity.id
_entity.type
_entity.pdbx_description
1 polymer ?
#
loop_
_entity_poly.entity_id
_entity_poly.type
_entity_poly.pdbx_seq_one_letter_code
_entity_poly.pdbx_strand_id
1 'polypeptide(L)'
;MSFTNVYYKRTAGTPKPCYVCYKPTTTVLATINTVDFLYTCPVHLTDSGFASPFVDPAAPAKPALSQEDIGKVVAEWEDRQKRKKRKRES
;
A
#
# COMPACT_ATOMS: atom_id res chain seq x y z
N MET A 1 5.89 20.67 19.03
CA MET A 1 5.93 20.33 17.59
C MET A 1 5.24 19.00 17.42
N SER A 2 4.26 18.90 16.51
CA SER A 2 3.62 17.64 16.14
C SER A 2 4.57 16.83 15.26
N PHE A 3 4.65 15.52 15.50
CA PHE A 3 5.40 14.62 14.63
C PHE A 3 4.61 14.38 13.34
N THR A 4 5.18 14.74 12.20
CA THR A 4 4.58 14.47 10.89
C THR A 4 4.91 13.04 10.48
N ASN A 5 3.90 12.17 10.46
CA ASN A 5 4.02 10.77 10.05
C ASN A 5 4.11 10.66 8.51
N VAL A 6 5.20 11.20 7.97
CA VAL A 6 5.51 11.19 6.53
C VAL A 6 6.95 10.71 6.37
N TYR A 7 7.09 9.56 5.72
CA TYR A 7 8.38 8.91 5.52
C TYR A 7 8.70 8.81 4.04
N TYR A 8 9.97 9.01 3.73
CA TYR A 8 10.52 8.92 2.39
C TYR A 8 11.32 7.64 2.25
N LYS A 9 11.12 6.93 1.13
CA LYS A 9 11.88 5.73 0.80
C LYS A 9 13.31 6.11 0.44
N ARG A 10 14.27 5.51 1.14
CA ARG A 10 15.72 5.61 0.93
C ARG A 10 16.33 4.22 0.85
N THR A 11 17.56 4.15 0.35
CA THR A 11 18.35 2.91 0.30
C THR A 11 19.55 3.06 1.22
N ALA A 12 19.69 2.15 2.18
CA ALA A 12 20.86 2.04 3.05
C ALA A 12 21.97 1.22 2.39
N GLY A 13 23.23 1.57 2.67
CA GLY A 13 24.39 0.85 2.13
C GLY A 13 24.61 -0.53 2.74
N THR A 14 24.13 -0.77 3.97
CA THR A 14 24.21 -2.07 4.63
C THR A 14 22.81 -2.61 4.93
N PRO A 15 22.53 -3.90 4.68
CA PRO A 15 21.23 -4.47 5.00
C PRO A 15 21.04 -4.59 6.52
N LYS A 16 19.84 -4.26 6.99
CA LYS A 16 19.40 -4.43 8.38
C LYS A 16 18.10 -5.24 8.40
N PRO A 17 17.72 -5.84 9.54
CA PRO A 17 16.48 -6.61 9.63
C PRO A 17 15.26 -5.72 9.39
N CYS A 18 14.32 -6.20 8.56
CA CYS A 18 13.02 -5.59 8.39
C CYS A 18 12.23 -5.61 9.72
N TYR A 19 11.54 -4.52 10.03
CA TYR A 19 10.74 -4.39 11.24
C TYR A 19 9.60 -5.42 11.36
N VAL A 20 9.05 -5.87 10.23
CA VAL A 20 7.89 -6.78 10.20
C VAL A 20 8.31 -8.25 10.25
N CYS A 21 9.30 -8.64 9.42
CA CYS A 21 9.66 -10.06 9.26
C CYS A 21 11.11 -10.40 9.62
N TYR A 22 11.91 -9.41 10.05
CA TYR A 22 13.33 -9.55 10.39
C TYR A 22 14.26 -10.03 9.26
N LYS A 23 13.75 -10.25 8.04
CA LYS A 23 14.57 -10.54 6.86
C LYS A 23 15.43 -9.32 6.49
N PRO A 24 16.67 -9.53 6.00
CA PRO A 24 17.56 -8.43 5.63
C PRO A 24 16.96 -7.57 4.52
N THR A 25 17.01 -6.25 4.70
CA THR A 25 16.55 -5.25 3.73
C THR A 25 17.49 -4.05 3.71
N THR A 26 17.70 -3.47 2.54
CA THR A 26 18.37 -2.17 2.36
C THR A 26 17.38 -1.02 2.24
N THR A 27 16.07 -1.31 2.21
CA THR A 27 15.04 -0.29 2.11
C THR A 27 14.75 0.32 3.48
N VAL A 28 14.87 1.64 3.57
CA VAL A 28 14.61 2.43 4.78
C VAL A 28 13.55 3.48 4.49
N LEU A 29 12.56 3.57 5.35
CA LEU A 29 11.64 4.70 5.41
C LEU A 29 12.18 5.69 6.43
N ALA A 30 12.43 6.94 6.06
CA ALA A 30 12.94 7.96 6.97
C ALA A 30 12.20 9.28 6.80
N THR A 31 11.97 10.00 7.91
CA THR A 31 11.44 11.36 7.86
C THR A 31 12.42 12.33 7.19
N ILE A 32 11.94 13.50 6.76
CA ILE A 32 12.76 14.46 5.99
C ILE A 32 14.06 14.86 6.70
N ASN A 33 13.98 15.05 8.02
CA ASN A 33 15.11 15.41 8.89
C ASN A 33 15.73 14.18 9.57
N THR A 34 15.34 12.97 9.17
CA THR A 34 15.85 11.69 9.70
C THR A 34 15.75 11.55 11.23
N VAL A 35 14.81 12.25 11.86
CA VAL A 35 14.52 12.15 13.31
C VAL A 35 13.90 10.81 13.67
N ASP A 36 13.30 10.13 12.69
CA ASP A 36 12.82 8.76 12.82
C ASP A 36 13.03 8.00 11.51
N PHE A 37 13.29 6.71 11.63
CA PHE A 37 13.55 5.80 10.51
C PHE A 37 13.18 4.35 10.84
N LEU A 38 12.77 3.62 9.80
CA LEU A 38 12.37 2.22 9.90
C LEU A 38 12.90 1.42 8.71
N TYR A 39 13.47 0.24 8.98
CA TYR A 39 13.83 -0.70 7.93
C TYR A 39 12.60 -1.55 7.57
N THR A 40 12.16 -1.50 6.33
CA THR A 40 11.00 -2.28 5.86
C THR A 40 11.31 -2.85 4.50
N CYS A 41 11.13 -4.16 4.31
CA CYS A 41 11.35 -4.78 3.01
C CYS A 41 10.20 -4.43 2.04
N PRO A 42 10.43 -4.48 0.71
CA PRO A 42 9.42 -4.09 -0.27
C PRO A 42 8.11 -4.87 -0.19
N VAL A 43 8.16 -6.13 0.27
CA VAL A 43 6.97 -6.98 0.45
C VAL A 43 6.02 -6.37 1.49
N HIS A 44 6.53 -5.94 2.65
CA HIS A 44 5.70 -5.37 3.70
C HIS A 44 5.35 -3.89 3.47
N LEU A 45 5.93 -3.23 2.45
CA LEU A 45 5.46 -1.90 2.01
C LEU A 45 4.07 -1.99 1.34
N THR A 46 3.68 -3.17 0.85
CA THR A 46 2.37 -3.39 0.22
C THR A 46 1.32 -3.93 1.18
N ASP A 47 1.66 -4.14 2.45
CA ASP A 47 0.72 -4.65 3.45
C ASP A 47 -0.39 -3.64 3.74
N SER A 48 -1.62 -4.13 3.73
CA SER A 48 -2.78 -3.34 4.15
C SER A 48 -2.64 -2.95 5.62
N GLY A 49 -2.49 -1.64 5.88
CA GLY A 49 -2.37 -1.10 7.24
C GLY A 49 -0.95 -0.80 7.71
N PHE A 50 0.08 -1.12 6.91
CA PHE A 50 1.46 -0.73 7.25
C PHE A 50 1.74 0.74 6.89
N ALA A 51 1.62 1.09 5.61
CA ALA A 51 1.84 2.46 5.14
C ALA A 51 0.88 2.78 3.99
N SER A 52 0.38 4.01 3.96
CA SER A 52 -0.38 4.54 2.82
C SER A 52 0.55 5.33 1.90
N PRO A 53 0.35 5.28 0.58
CA PRO A 53 1.03 6.18 -0.33
C PRO A 53 0.73 7.64 0.05
N PHE A 54 1.77 8.46 0.17
CA PHE A 54 1.57 9.89 0.40
C PHE A 54 0.92 10.52 -0.83
N VAL A 55 -0.25 11.12 -0.64
CA VAL A 55 -0.93 11.93 -1.66
C VAL A 55 -0.59 13.37 -1.36
N ASP A 56 0.20 13.99 -2.23
CA ASP A 56 0.46 15.42 -2.13
C ASP A 56 -0.84 16.18 -2.43
N PRO A 57 -1.39 16.96 -1.48
CA PRO A 57 -2.62 17.69 -1.69
C PRO A 57 -2.52 18.76 -2.80
N ALA A 58 -1.30 19.15 -3.18
CA ALA A 58 -1.03 20.07 -4.28
C ALA A 58 -0.79 19.36 -5.63
N ALA A 59 -0.59 18.05 -5.64
CA ALA A 59 -0.41 17.31 -6.89
C ALA A 59 -1.77 17.13 -7.61
N PRO A 60 -1.80 17.24 -8.96
CA PRO A 60 -3.00 16.93 -9.71
C PRO A 60 -3.42 15.50 -9.38
N ALA A 61 -4.68 15.31 -9.02
CA ALA A 61 -5.23 14.00 -8.72
C ALA A 61 -4.88 13.05 -9.87
N LYS A 62 -4.08 12.01 -9.59
CA LYS A 62 -3.93 10.88 -10.52
C LYS A 62 -5.34 10.42 -10.85
N PRO A 63 -5.67 10.10 -12.12
CA PRO A 63 -7.02 9.72 -12.49
C PRO A 63 -7.45 8.58 -11.57
N ALA A 64 -8.36 8.88 -10.65
CA ALA A 64 -9.05 7.86 -9.91
C ALA A 64 -9.64 6.95 -10.97
N LEU A 65 -9.46 5.63 -10.83
CA LEU A 65 -10.19 4.67 -11.67
C LEU A 65 -11.63 5.14 -11.70
N SER A 66 -12.14 5.39 -12.91
CA SER A 66 -13.42 6.06 -13.07
C SER A 66 -14.47 5.28 -12.28
N GLN A 67 -15.46 5.96 -11.69
CA GLN A 67 -16.54 5.26 -10.99
C GLN A 67 -17.19 4.18 -11.87
N GLU A 68 -17.13 4.35 -13.19
CA GLU A 68 -17.55 3.39 -14.20
C GLU A 68 -16.72 2.10 -14.19
N ASP A 69 -15.40 2.18 -14.04
CA ASP A 69 -14.52 1.00 -13.96
C ASP A 69 -14.79 0.21 -12.67
N ILE A 70 -15.01 0.92 -11.56
CA ILE A 70 -15.39 0.30 -10.27
C ILE A 70 -16.75 -0.39 -10.40
N GLY A 71 -17.73 0.25 -11.05
CA GLY A 71 -19.07 -0.30 -11.26
C GLY A 71 -19.07 -1.59 -12.09
N LYS A 72 -18.26 -1.66 -13.15
CA LYS A 72 -18.13 -2.87 -13.98
C LYS A 72 -17.58 -4.06 -13.19
N VAL A 73 -16.56 -3.83 -12.35
CA VAL A 73 -15.96 -4.89 -11.52
C VAL A 73 -16.95 -5.43 -10.50
N VAL A 74 -17.76 -4.56 -9.87
CA VAL A 74 -18.80 -4.98 -8.93
C VAL A 74 -19.88 -5.80 -9.63
N ALA A 75 -20.38 -5.33 -10.79
CA ALA A 75 -21.40 -6.02 -11.55
C ALA A 75 -20.93 -7.41 -12.03
N GLU A 76 -19.69 -7.52 -12.51
CA GLU A 76 -19.12 -8.79 -12.96
C GLU A 76 -18.94 -9.78 -11.79
N TRP A 77 -18.58 -9.28 -10.61
CA TRP A 77 -18.47 -10.09 -9.40
C TRP A 77 -19.84 -10.62 -8.95
N GLU A 78 -20.87 -9.78 -8.95
CA GLU A 78 -22.25 -10.16 -8.57
C GLU A 78 -22.85 -11.20 -9.52
N ASP A 79 -22.68 -11.04 -10.84
CA ASP A 79 -23.13 -12.04 -11.82
C ASP A 79 -22.42 -13.39 -11.62
N ARG A 80 -21.11 -13.35 -11.37
CA ARG A 80 -20.32 -14.55 -11.07
C ARG A 80 -20.80 -15.23 -9.79
N GLN A 81 -21.20 -14.49 -8.75
CA GLN A 81 -21.79 -15.07 -7.53
C GLN A 81 -23.16 -15.69 -7.79
N LYS A 82 -24.05 -15.00 -8.52
CA LYS A 82 -25.39 -15.52 -8.88
C LYS A 82 -25.29 -16.79 -9.72
N ARG A 83 -24.38 -16.85 -10.69
CA ARG A 83 -24.12 -18.06 -11.51
C ARG A 83 -23.59 -19.22 -10.66
N LYS A 84 -22.71 -18.96 -9.69
CA LYS A 84 -22.21 -19.99 -8.75
C LYS A 84 -23.33 -20.52 -7.85
N LYS A 85 -24.21 -19.66 -7.36
CA LYS A 85 -25.35 -20.05 -6.51
C LYS A 85 -26.36 -20.91 -7.28
N ARG A 86 -26.76 -20.49 -8.48
CA ARG A 86 -27.65 -21.27 -9.37
C ARG A 86 -27.09 -22.64 -9.75
N LYS A 87 -25.77 -22.78 -9.89
CA LYS A 87 -25.10 -24.07 -10.15
C LYS A 87 -25.00 -24.99 -8.93
N ARG A 88 -25.13 -24.46 -7.71
CA ARG A 88 -25.12 -25.24 -6.46
C ARG A 88 -26.51 -25.68 -6.02
N GLU A 89 -27.54 -24.95 -6.46
CA GLU A 89 -28.96 -25.23 -6.18
C GLU A 89 -29.64 -26.09 -7.26
N SER A 90 -28.92 -26.44 -8.33
CA SER A 90 -29.31 -27.39 -9.38
C SER A 90 -28.48 -28.66 -9.28
#